data_AF-A0A1M3NJC7-F1
#
_entry.id   AF-A0A1M3NJC7-F1
#
_cell.length_a   1.000
_cell.length_b   1.000
_cell.length_c   1.000
_cell.angle_alpha   90.00
_cell.angle_beta   90.00
_cell.angle_gamma   90.00
#
_symmetry.space_group_name_H-M   'P 1'
#
loop_
_entity.id
_entity.type
_entity.pdbx_description
1 polymer ?
#
loop_
_entity_poly.entity_id
_entity_poly.type
_entity_poly.pdbx_seq_one_letter_code
_entity_poly.pdbx_strand_id
1 'polypeptide(L)'
;MYHDVTQIFDLGGRRRETEESSSREGEPSDVHDIRKDASGEEGEDAAARKERAHHARMPIVLEREMKRLAETLRVPMTNLVRAFLEDAVAVADFAGSNVEARLKTFASTLEHERDKFRRRVMRDPLDGVFAFQPIKLAQFATCAKCKTELRRGTNANLGLRDEARPNASRVFVCDACVPAD
;
A
#
# COMPACT_ATOMS: atom_id res chain seq x y z
N MET A 1 18.94 73.33 -8.39
CA MET A 1 18.59 74.41 -7.45
C MET A 1 17.54 73.85 -6.49
N TYR A 2 17.86 73.78 -5.20
CA TYR A 2 17.05 74.09 -4.01
C TYR A 2 15.52 74.35 -4.20
N HIS A 3 14.56 73.99 -3.34
CA HIS A 3 14.45 73.69 -1.88
C HIS A 3 13.30 72.65 -1.73
N ASP A 4 13.35 71.59 -0.91
CA ASP A 4 13.30 71.49 0.55
C ASP A 4 12.01 72.01 1.23
N VAL A 5 11.69 71.40 2.37
CA VAL A 5 10.77 71.78 3.46
C VAL A 5 9.47 70.96 3.62
N THR A 6 9.59 69.91 4.45
CA THR A 6 8.60 69.37 5.40
C THR A 6 8.08 70.42 6.40
N GLN A 7 6.81 70.32 6.82
CA GLN A 7 6.30 70.19 8.22
C GLN A 7 4.80 70.61 8.34
N ILE A 8 3.89 69.73 8.82
CA ILE A 8 3.29 69.59 10.18
C ILE A 8 2.12 70.57 10.50
N PHE A 9 1.12 70.02 11.21
CA PHE A 9 0.03 70.57 12.06
C PHE A 9 -1.40 70.30 11.54
N ASP A 10 -2.15 69.36 12.12
CA ASP A 10 -2.94 69.36 13.38
C ASP A 10 -4.35 69.95 13.21
N LEU A 11 -5.29 69.50 14.06
CA LEU A 11 -6.66 69.97 14.38
C LEU A 11 -7.59 68.73 14.44
N GLY A 12 -7.92 68.19 15.63
CA GLY A 12 -8.98 68.71 16.52
C GLY A 12 -10.35 68.28 15.98
N GLY A 13 -11.29 67.61 16.66
CA GLY A 13 -11.62 67.42 18.07
C GLY A 13 -13.16 67.34 18.17
N ARG A 14 -13.68 66.79 19.29
CA ARG A 14 -15.10 66.82 19.79
C ARG A 14 -16.13 65.90 19.12
N ARG A 15 -16.60 64.87 19.86
CA ARG A 15 -17.76 64.77 20.81
C ARG A 15 -19.07 64.42 20.07
N ARG A 16 -19.67 63.23 20.30
CA ARG A 16 -20.47 62.76 21.48
C ARG A 16 -21.78 63.54 21.64
N GLU A 17 -22.96 62.99 21.89
CA GLU A 17 -23.57 61.68 22.25
C GLU A 17 -25.04 61.75 21.70
N THR A 18 -25.96 60.77 21.68
CA THR A 18 -26.61 59.97 22.75
C THR A 18 -27.64 59.02 22.09
N GLU A 19 -27.67 57.72 22.43
CA GLU A 19 -28.75 56.97 23.18
C GLU A 19 -29.95 56.53 22.30
N GLU A 20 -30.41 55.27 22.21
CA GLU A 20 -30.94 54.29 23.18
C GLU A 20 -30.91 52.87 22.52
N SER A 21 -30.28 51.82 23.08
CA SER A 21 -30.70 50.89 24.17
C SER A 21 -31.67 49.75 23.75
N SER A 22 -31.14 48.51 23.69
CA SER A 22 -31.77 47.23 24.11
C SER A 22 -30.91 46.04 23.63
N SER A 23 -29.95 45.55 24.40
CA SER A 23 -30.03 44.51 25.46
C SER A 23 -30.17 43.04 24.99
N ARG A 24 -29.04 42.32 25.06
CA ARG A 24 -28.79 40.90 25.51
C ARG A 24 -27.38 40.50 25.01
N GLU A 25 -26.33 40.67 25.81
CA GLU A 25 -25.76 39.68 26.77
C GLU A 25 -25.31 38.39 26.05
N GLY A 26 -24.05 37.94 26.04
CA GLY A 26 -22.80 38.38 26.65
C GLY A 26 -21.59 37.63 26.04
N GLU A 27 -20.42 38.27 26.09
CA GLU A 27 -19.09 37.77 25.74
C GLU A 27 -18.50 36.87 26.88
N PRO A 28 -17.19 36.58 26.99
CA PRO A 28 -16.07 36.37 26.04
C PRO A 28 -15.25 35.09 26.39
N SER A 29 -14.07 34.97 25.76
CA SER A 29 -12.84 34.33 26.29
C SER A 29 -12.68 32.82 26.00
N ASP A 30 -11.55 32.28 25.56
CA ASP A 30 -10.16 32.65 25.79
C ASP A 30 -9.24 32.23 24.63
N VAL A 31 -8.26 33.10 24.38
CA VAL A 31 -7.03 32.81 23.64
C VAL A 31 -6.09 32.05 24.59
N HIS A 32 -5.73 30.81 24.26
CA HIS A 32 -4.65 30.05 24.89
C HIS A 32 -4.14 28.99 23.90
N ASP A 33 -2.88 28.61 23.80
CA ASP A 33 -1.58 29.12 24.24
C ASP A 33 -0.60 28.14 23.56
N ILE A 34 -0.03 28.45 22.38
CA ILE A 34 0.94 27.53 21.75
C ILE A 34 2.29 27.78 22.40
N ARG A 35 2.51 27.12 23.55
CA ARG A 35 3.80 27.07 24.21
C ARG A 35 4.74 26.15 23.46
N LYS A 36 5.75 26.78 22.86
CA LYS A 36 7.06 26.24 22.55
C LYS A 36 7.86 26.15 23.86
N ASP A 37 8.54 25.02 24.07
CA ASP A 37 9.87 24.81 24.73
C ASP A 37 10.03 23.30 24.96
N ALA A 38 10.85 22.59 24.18
CA ALA A 38 12.30 22.42 24.28
C ALA A 38 12.73 21.36 25.32
N SER A 39 13.42 20.33 24.80
CA SER A 39 14.40 19.44 25.46
C SER A 39 13.97 18.66 26.71
N GLY A 40 13.71 17.36 26.51
CA GLY A 40 13.67 16.34 27.54
C GLY A 40 13.90 14.98 26.91
N GLU A 41 15.16 14.54 26.94
CA GLU A 41 15.61 13.15 27.02
C GLU A 41 15.17 12.18 25.91
N GLU A 42 16.16 11.81 25.07
CA GLU A 42 16.15 10.64 24.21
C GLU A 42 16.05 9.38 25.09
N GLY A 43 14.81 9.04 25.45
CA GLY A 43 14.41 7.80 26.10
C GLY A 43 14.06 6.75 25.06
N GLU A 44 14.99 5.82 24.90
CA GLU A 44 14.93 4.54 24.21
C GLU A 44 13.65 3.75 24.55
N ASP A 45 12.52 4.02 23.87
CA ASP A 45 11.31 3.18 23.94
C ASP A 45 10.41 3.36 22.70
N ALA A 46 10.97 3.11 21.52
CA ALA A 46 10.19 2.75 20.32
C ALA A 46 9.65 1.29 20.40
N ALA A 47 9.57 0.74 21.62
CA ALA A 47 9.14 -0.61 21.91
C ALA A 47 7.61 -0.66 22.03
N ALA A 48 7.00 -1.29 21.02
CA ALA A 48 5.62 -1.77 21.03
C ALA A 48 4.53 -0.68 21.16
N ARG A 49 4.33 0.07 20.06
CA ARG A 49 3.02 0.65 19.75
C ARG A 49 2.04 -0.51 19.55
N LYS A 50 1.53 -1.06 20.65
CA LYS A 50 0.64 -2.23 20.68
C LYS A 50 -0.49 -1.99 19.69
N GLU A 51 -0.65 -2.93 18.76
CA GLU A 51 -1.78 -2.94 17.85
C GLU A 51 -3.08 -2.91 18.67
N ARG A 52 -3.85 -1.84 18.50
CA ARG A 52 -5.09 -1.65 19.26
C ARG A 52 -6.16 -2.54 18.61
N ALA A 53 -6.67 -3.50 19.37
CA ALA A 53 -7.78 -4.32 18.91
C ALA A 53 -9.04 -3.44 18.83
N HIS A 54 -9.58 -3.29 17.62
CA HIS A 54 -10.83 -2.57 17.39
C HIS A 54 -11.98 -3.56 17.26
N HIS A 55 -12.93 -3.50 18.19
CA HIS A 55 -14.17 -4.24 18.09
C HIS A 55 -15.19 -3.44 17.28
N ALA A 56 -15.32 -3.77 16.00
CA ALA A 56 -16.36 -3.21 15.14
C ALA A 56 -17.56 -4.15 15.04
N ARG A 57 -18.78 -3.59 14.94
CA ARG A 57 -19.99 -4.36 14.61
C ARG A 57 -20.13 -4.45 13.11
N MET A 58 -20.39 -5.64 12.58
CA MET A 58 -20.66 -5.87 11.16
C MET A 58 -22.07 -6.44 10.95
N PRO A 59 -22.75 -6.09 9.84
CA PRO A 59 -23.98 -6.77 9.45
C PRO A 59 -23.76 -8.28 9.31
N ILE A 60 -24.72 -9.07 9.79
CA ILE A 60 -24.63 -10.54 9.86
C ILE A 60 -24.33 -11.16 8.49
N VAL A 61 -24.90 -10.60 7.41
CA VAL A 61 -24.67 -11.09 6.04
C VAL A 61 -23.21 -10.90 5.64
N LEU A 62 -22.64 -9.72 5.89
CA LEU A 62 -21.25 -9.39 5.56
C LEU A 62 -20.27 -10.25 6.37
N GLU A 63 -20.56 -10.48 7.66
CA GLU A 63 -19.75 -11.35 8.50
C GLU A 63 -19.68 -12.78 7.95
N ARG A 64 -20.81 -13.33 7.48
CA ARG A 64 -20.86 -14.68 6.89
C ARG A 64 -20.03 -14.77 5.61
N GLU A 65 -20.19 -13.80 4.71
CA GLU A 65 -19.43 -13.78 3.45
C GLU A 65 -17.93 -13.64 3.70
N MET A 66 -17.53 -12.77 4.64
CA MET A 66 -16.12 -12.61 5.00
C MET A 66 -15.53 -13.87 5.64
N LYS A 67 -16.29 -14.60 6.47
CA LYS A 67 -15.85 -15.90 7.00
C LYS A 67 -15.65 -16.93 5.89
N ARG A 68 -16.61 -17.06 4.98
CA ARG A 68 -16.53 -17.98 3.84
C ARG A 68 -15.32 -17.68 2.94
N LEU A 69 -15.06 -16.41 2.70
CA LEU A 69 -13.91 -15.96 1.91
C LEU A 69 -12.59 -16.29 2.64
N ALA A 70 -12.51 -16.01 3.94
CA ALA A 70 -11.35 -16.33 4.76
C ALA A 70 -11.06 -17.84 4.80
N GLU A 71 -12.09 -18.68 4.91
CA GLU A 71 -12.00 -20.15 4.86
C GLU A 71 -11.48 -20.65 3.51
N THR A 72 -11.99 -20.10 2.41
CA THR A 72 -11.55 -20.42 1.04
C THR A 72 -10.07 -20.10 0.85
N LEU A 73 -9.63 -18.96 1.39
CA LEU A 73 -8.25 -18.49 1.33
C LEU A 73 -7.34 -19.12 2.39
N ARG A 74 -7.89 -19.92 3.31
CA ARG A 74 -7.19 -20.52 4.47
C ARG A 74 -6.41 -19.50 5.32
N VAL A 75 -6.98 -18.31 5.50
CA VAL A 75 -6.41 -17.26 6.36
C VAL A 75 -7.37 -16.90 7.50
N PRO A 76 -6.87 -16.45 8.67
CA PRO A 76 -7.73 -15.95 9.73
C PRO A 76 -8.54 -14.73 9.28
N MET A 77 -9.80 -14.65 9.70
CA MET A 77 -10.70 -13.54 9.36
C MET A 77 -10.11 -12.16 9.73
N THR A 78 -9.45 -12.04 10.89
CA THR A 78 -8.80 -10.79 11.32
C THR A 78 -7.73 -10.31 10.34
N ASN A 79 -6.96 -11.24 9.76
CA ASN A 79 -5.93 -10.89 8.76
C ASN A 79 -6.56 -10.40 7.47
N LEU A 80 -7.68 -11.00 7.05
CA LEU A 80 -8.43 -10.57 5.88
C LEU A 80 -9.04 -9.16 6.08
N VAL A 81 -9.67 -8.93 7.23
CA VAL A 81 -10.24 -7.61 7.58
C VAL A 81 -9.16 -6.53 7.56
N ARG A 82 -8.00 -6.83 8.14
CA ARG A 82 -6.85 -5.91 8.16
C ARG A 82 -6.40 -5.54 6.76
N ALA A 83 -6.10 -6.54 5.94
CA ALA A 83 -5.64 -6.33 4.57
C ALA A 83 -6.65 -5.52 3.73
N PHE A 84 -7.95 -5.80 3.91
CA PHE A 84 -8.99 -5.07 3.20
C PHE A 84 -9.12 -3.61 3.65
N LEU A 85 -9.04 -3.34 4.96
CA LEU A 85 -9.08 -1.97 5.48
C LEU A 85 -7.83 -1.18 5.09
N GLU A 86 -6.66 -1.81 5.11
CA GLU A 86 -5.42 -1.21 4.62
C GLU A 86 -5.52 -0.82 3.13
N ASP A 87 -6.09 -1.70 2.30
CA ASP A 87 -6.33 -1.44 0.87
C ASP A 87 -7.35 -0.31 0.66
N ALA A 88 -8.49 -0.35 1.36
CA ALA A 88 -9.51 0.69 1.25
C ALA A 88 -9.00 2.08 1.66
N VAL A 89 -8.18 2.16 2.72
CA VAL A 89 -7.54 3.41 3.15
C VAL A 89 -6.53 3.87 2.11
N ALA A 90 -5.69 2.98 1.57
CA ALA A 90 -4.74 3.31 0.52
C ALA A 90 -5.44 3.87 -0.73
N VAL A 91 -6.58 3.30 -1.12
CA VAL A 91 -7.41 3.78 -2.25
C VAL A 91 -8.07 5.13 -1.94
N ALA A 92 -8.52 5.36 -0.70
CA ALA A 92 -9.09 6.65 -0.29
C ALA A 92 -8.04 7.77 -0.30
N ASP A 93 -6.83 7.50 0.22
CA ASP A 93 -5.69 8.42 0.21
C ASP A 93 -5.20 8.73 -1.22
N PHE A 94 -5.32 7.74 -2.10
CA PHE A 94 -5.04 7.86 -3.52
C PHE A 94 -5.99 8.86 -4.22
N ALA A 95 -7.30 8.75 -3.97
CA ALA A 95 -8.29 9.65 -4.56
C ALA A 95 -8.18 11.10 -4.03
N GLY A 96 -7.66 11.28 -2.81
CA GLY A 96 -7.53 12.59 -2.16
C GLY A 96 -6.28 13.38 -2.52
N SER A 97 -5.26 12.78 -3.15
CA SER A 97 -3.98 13.45 -3.43
C SER A 97 -3.68 13.55 -4.93
N ASN A 98 -3.01 14.64 -5.32
CA ASN A 98 -2.84 15.04 -6.72
C ASN A 98 -2.32 13.88 -7.60
N VAL A 99 -3.18 13.45 -8.52
CA VAL A 99 -3.32 12.05 -8.96
C VAL A 99 -2.10 11.54 -9.72
N GLU A 100 -1.41 12.37 -10.48
CA GLU A 100 -0.47 11.88 -11.49
C GLU A 100 0.95 11.60 -10.95
N ALA A 101 1.48 12.49 -10.10
CA ALA A 101 2.86 12.37 -9.59
C ALA A 101 3.01 11.23 -8.58
N ARG A 102 1.95 10.92 -7.81
CA ARG A 102 1.94 9.85 -6.82
C ARG A 102 1.54 8.50 -7.42
N LEU A 103 0.70 8.48 -8.46
CA LEU A 103 0.39 7.27 -9.25
C LEU A 103 1.65 6.53 -9.69
N LYS A 104 2.62 7.27 -10.26
CA LYS A 104 3.87 6.68 -10.77
C LYS A 104 4.72 6.07 -9.65
N THR A 105 4.83 6.76 -8.52
CA THR A 105 5.60 6.28 -7.37
C THR A 105 4.94 5.08 -6.71
N PHE A 106 3.63 5.11 -6.46
CA PHE A 106 2.90 3.97 -5.87
C PHE A 106 2.81 2.77 -6.80
N ALA A 107 2.63 2.96 -8.11
CA ALA A 107 2.69 1.87 -9.07
C ALA A 107 4.05 1.15 -8.99
N SER A 108 5.14 1.90 -8.89
CA SER A 108 6.48 1.31 -8.74
C SER A 108 6.67 0.57 -7.42
N THR A 109 6.09 1.07 -6.31
CA THR A 109 6.16 0.42 -4.99
C THR A 109 5.28 -0.83 -4.94
N LEU A 110 4.08 -0.79 -5.50
CA LEU A 110 3.17 -1.94 -5.60
C LEU A 110 3.73 -3.02 -6.52
N GLU A 111 4.40 -2.65 -7.61
CA GLU A 111 5.13 -3.62 -8.44
C GLU A 111 6.25 -4.29 -7.65
N HIS A 112 7.00 -3.53 -6.84
CA HIS A 112 8.04 -4.06 -5.96
C HIS A 112 7.50 -4.98 -4.86
N GLU A 113 6.39 -4.61 -4.24
CA GLU A 113 5.75 -5.41 -3.20
C GLU A 113 5.06 -6.63 -3.76
N ARG A 114 4.41 -6.51 -4.92
CA ARG A 114 3.87 -7.65 -5.69
C ARG A 114 4.98 -8.57 -6.13
N ASP A 115 6.15 -8.07 -6.55
CA ASP A 115 7.28 -8.90 -6.94
C ASP A 115 7.93 -9.57 -5.72
N LYS A 116 8.04 -8.87 -4.59
CA LYS A 116 8.49 -9.45 -3.30
C LYS A 116 7.51 -10.49 -2.75
N PHE A 117 6.21 -10.28 -2.93
CA PHE A 117 5.18 -11.25 -2.55
C PHE A 117 5.16 -12.43 -3.52
N ARG A 118 5.27 -12.18 -4.83
CA ARG A 118 5.40 -13.21 -5.87
C ARG A 118 6.64 -14.06 -5.65
N ARG A 119 7.80 -13.48 -5.33
CA ARG A 119 9.02 -14.22 -4.96
C ARG A 119 8.87 -15.02 -3.67
N ARG A 120 8.07 -14.55 -2.70
CA ARG A 120 7.79 -15.27 -1.43
C ARG A 120 6.76 -16.39 -1.59
N VAL A 121 5.78 -16.23 -2.48
CA VAL A 121 4.63 -17.14 -2.63
C VAL A 121 4.81 -18.12 -3.79
N MET A 122 5.54 -17.74 -4.84
CA MET A 122 5.89 -18.61 -5.95
C MET A 122 7.35 -18.99 -5.81
N ARG A 123 7.62 -20.18 -5.23
CA ARG A 123 8.87 -20.87 -5.56
C ARG A 123 8.94 -20.95 -7.08
N ASP A 124 10.06 -20.54 -7.66
CA ASP A 124 10.25 -20.68 -9.10
C ASP A 124 10.04 -22.16 -9.46
N PRO A 125 9.09 -22.52 -10.34
CA PRO A 125 8.92 -23.90 -10.75
C PRO A 125 10.18 -24.49 -11.44
N LEU A 126 11.13 -23.63 -11.84
CA LEU A 126 12.43 -23.99 -12.38
C LEU A 126 13.54 -24.04 -11.32
N ASP A 127 13.24 -23.78 -10.05
CA ASP A 127 14.21 -23.84 -8.95
C ASP A 127 14.87 -25.23 -8.90
N GLY A 128 16.21 -25.25 -8.92
CA GLY A 128 17.04 -26.46 -9.00
C GLY A 128 17.16 -27.12 -10.38
N VAL A 129 16.69 -26.48 -11.46
CA VAL A 129 16.99 -26.90 -12.85
C VAL A 129 18.27 -26.18 -13.31
N PHE A 130 19.32 -26.93 -13.66
CA PHE A 130 20.60 -26.34 -14.07
C PHE A 130 20.78 -26.25 -15.59
N ALA A 131 20.03 -27.03 -16.37
CA ALA A 131 20.11 -27.02 -17.83
C ALA A 131 18.78 -27.47 -18.48
N PHE A 132 18.63 -27.15 -19.77
CA PHE A 132 17.47 -27.55 -20.58
C PHE A 132 17.91 -28.41 -21.76
N GLN A 133 17.20 -29.53 -21.96
CA GLN A 133 17.40 -30.41 -23.11
C GLN A 133 16.18 -30.35 -24.04
N PRO A 134 16.35 -30.06 -25.34
CA PRO A 134 15.25 -30.08 -26.30
C PRO A 134 14.79 -31.52 -26.55
N ILE A 135 13.49 -31.75 -26.45
CA ILE A 135 12.85 -33.05 -26.63
C ILE A 135 11.56 -32.92 -27.43
N LYS A 136 11.12 -34.04 -28.03
CA LYS A 136 9.79 -34.16 -28.64
C LYS A 136 8.91 -35.01 -27.72
N LEU A 137 7.77 -34.46 -27.28
CA LEU A 137 6.94 -35.12 -26.28
C LEU A 137 6.25 -36.37 -26.84
N ALA A 138 6.37 -37.50 -26.14
CA ALA A 138 5.64 -38.73 -26.47
C ALA A 138 4.24 -38.82 -25.83
N GLN A 139 3.99 -38.00 -24.80
CA GLN A 139 2.74 -37.91 -24.03
C GLN A 139 2.34 -36.44 -23.86
N PHE A 140 1.14 -36.18 -23.36
CA PHE A 140 0.77 -34.81 -22.96
C PHE A 140 1.57 -34.39 -21.72
N ALA A 141 1.91 -33.11 -21.65
CA ALA A 141 2.58 -32.51 -20.51
C ALA A 141 2.07 -31.08 -20.30
N THR A 142 2.41 -30.46 -19.17
CA THR A 142 2.06 -29.06 -18.89
C THR A 142 3.34 -28.27 -18.70
N CYS A 143 3.43 -27.10 -19.33
CA CYS A 143 4.56 -26.21 -19.11
C CYS A 143 4.63 -25.77 -17.65
N ALA A 144 5.79 -25.92 -17.02
CA ALA A 144 6.00 -25.58 -15.63
C ALA A 144 5.81 -24.08 -15.34
N LYS A 145 6.11 -23.20 -16.30
CA LYS A 145 6.09 -21.74 -16.20
C LYS A 145 4.73 -21.12 -16.59
N CYS A 146 4.30 -21.27 -17.85
CA CYS A 146 3.06 -20.67 -18.37
C CYS A 146 1.80 -21.54 -18.19
N LYS A 147 1.95 -22.77 -17.69
CA LYS A 147 0.86 -23.74 -17.51
C LYS A 147 0.11 -24.15 -18.80
N THR A 148 0.62 -23.78 -19.98
CA THR A 148 0.08 -24.22 -21.26
C THR A 148 0.22 -25.74 -21.41
N GLU A 149 -0.81 -26.38 -21.96
CA GLU A 149 -0.78 -27.80 -22.33
C GLU A 149 0.11 -28.02 -23.55
N LEU A 150 1.05 -28.96 -23.42
CA LEU A 150 1.96 -29.39 -24.45
C LEU A 150 1.48 -30.75 -24.97
N ARG A 151 1.05 -30.78 -26.23
CA ARG A 151 0.51 -31.98 -26.86
C ARG A 151 1.62 -32.97 -27.19
N ARG A 152 1.22 -34.23 -27.37
CA ARG A 152 2.09 -35.26 -27.95
C ARG A 152 2.60 -34.79 -29.33
N GLY A 153 3.88 -34.98 -29.58
CA GLY A 153 4.56 -34.60 -30.81
C GLY A 153 5.04 -33.16 -30.85
N THR A 154 4.73 -32.33 -29.86
CA THR A 154 5.23 -30.95 -29.76
C THR A 154 6.67 -30.93 -29.24
N ASN A 155 7.45 -29.97 -29.71
CA ASN A 155 8.78 -29.69 -29.15
C ASN A 155 8.64 -29.03 -27.78
N ALA A 156 9.47 -29.45 -26.83
CA ALA A 156 9.53 -28.90 -25.49
C ALA A 156 10.94 -29.06 -24.93
N ASN A 157 11.20 -28.42 -23.80
CA ASN A 157 12.49 -28.48 -23.13
C ASN A 157 12.34 -29.18 -21.79
N LEU A 158 13.14 -30.22 -21.57
CA LEU A 158 13.20 -30.96 -20.31
C LEU A 158 14.24 -30.33 -19.39
N GLY A 159 13.84 -29.99 -18.17
CA GLY A 159 14.77 -29.48 -17.15
C GLY A 159 15.61 -30.60 -16.54
N LEU A 160 16.93 -30.44 -16.55
CA LEU A 160 17.90 -31.32 -15.90
C LEU A 160 18.18 -30.84 -14.46
N ARG A 161 18.28 -31.78 -13.53
CA ARG A 161 18.47 -31.55 -12.08
C ARG A 161 19.54 -32.50 -11.55
N ASP A 162 20.39 -32.06 -10.62
CA ASP A 162 21.51 -32.87 -10.10
C ASP A 162 21.03 -34.02 -9.20
N GLU A 163 20.04 -33.76 -8.35
CA GLU A 163 19.46 -34.77 -7.47
C GLU A 163 18.33 -35.51 -8.17
N ALA A 164 18.61 -36.73 -8.65
CA ALA A 164 17.58 -37.69 -9.04
C ALA A 164 16.86 -38.21 -7.77
N ARG A 165 15.99 -37.39 -7.18
CA ARG A 165 15.13 -37.86 -6.08
C ARG A 165 14.20 -38.94 -6.62
N PRO A 166 14.02 -40.06 -5.90
CA PRO A 166 12.97 -41.01 -6.25
C PRO A 166 11.64 -40.25 -6.23
N ASN A 167 10.92 -40.26 -7.35
CA ASN A 167 9.67 -39.54 -7.58
C ASN A 167 9.78 -38.01 -7.83
N ALA A 168 10.93 -37.49 -8.26
CA ALA A 168 11.00 -36.13 -8.78
C ALA A 168 10.12 -35.97 -10.04
N SER A 169 9.14 -35.07 -9.99
CA SER A 169 8.32 -34.75 -11.16
C SER A 169 9.17 -34.12 -12.26
N ARG A 170 9.13 -34.67 -13.47
CA ARG A 170 9.81 -34.11 -14.65
C ARG A 170 9.28 -32.71 -14.94
N VAL A 171 10.19 -31.77 -15.18
CA VAL A 171 9.86 -30.37 -15.48
C VAL A 171 9.92 -30.16 -16.98
N PHE A 172 8.79 -29.83 -17.59
CA PHE A 172 8.70 -29.52 -19.03
C PHE A 172 8.44 -28.03 -19.24
N VAL A 173 9.08 -27.44 -20.24
CA VAL A 173 8.97 -26.01 -20.57
C VAL A 173 8.76 -25.84 -22.07
N CYS A 174 7.83 -24.97 -22.49
CA CYS A 174 7.69 -24.64 -23.91
C CYS A 174 8.82 -23.74 -24.40
N ASP A 175 9.05 -23.66 -25.70
CA ASP A 175 10.12 -22.87 -26.29
C ASP A 175 10.07 -21.38 -25.88
N ALA A 176 8.87 -20.82 -25.72
CA ALA A 176 8.68 -19.44 -25.27
C ALA A 176 9.02 -19.19 -23.79
N CYS A 177 9.13 -20.25 -22.99
CA CYS A 177 9.36 -20.15 -21.53
C CYS A 177 10.79 -20.52 -21.11
N VAL A 178 11.61 -21.02 -22.04
CA VAL A 178 13.04 -21.21 -21.82
C VAL A 178 13.69 -19.83 -21.62
N PRO A 179 14.54 -19.64 -20.61
CA PRO A 179 15.35 -18.43 -20.49
C PRO A 179 16.22 -18.29 -21.75
N ALA A 180 16.02 -17.22 -22.51
CA ALA A 180 16.95 -16.79 -23.55
C ALA A 180 17.94 -15.79 -22.92
N ASP A 181 19.21 -15.87 -23.30
CA ASP A 181 20.23 -14.87 -22.96
C ASP A 181 19.93 -13.51 -23.59
#